data_AF-A0A1T1H5W2-F1
#
_entry.id   AF-A0A1T1H5W2-F1
#
_cell.length_a   1.000
_cell.length_b   1.000
_cell.length_c   1.000
_cell.angle_alpha   90.00
_cell.angle_beta   90.00
_cell.angle_gamma   90.00
#
_symmetry.space_group_name_H-M   'P 1'
#
loop_
_entity.id
_entity.type
_entity.pdbx_description
1 polymer ?
#
loop_
_entity_poly.entity_id
_entity_poly.type
_entity_poly.pdbx_seq_one_letter_code
_entity_poly.pdbx_strand_id
1 'polypeptide(L)'
;CSMGLLWLATVPPTSGLVATMFGTRYMATLYGIVFLSHQVGSFSGVWLGGWLFENMGSYDGLWWSGVALSLVAMLLHWPIKEQSAFAAQRQPQSA
;
A
#
# COMPACT_ATOMS: atom_id res chain seq x y z
N CYS A 1 -8.79 7.66 18.07
CA CYS A 1 -7.67 8.32 17.37
C CYS A 1 -6.88 7.37 16.45
N SER A 2 -6.69 6.09 16.81
CA SER A 2 -5.88 5.14 16.01
C SER A 2 -6.45 4.83 14.62
N MET A 3 -7.76 4.63 14.46
CA MET A 3 -8.37 4.43 13.13
C MET A 3 -8.06 5.58 12.17
N GLY A 4 -8.10 6.84 12.63
CA GLY A 4 -7.78 8.00 11.78
C GLY A 4 -6.32 8.04 11.32
N LEU A 5 -5.39 7.54 12.14
CA LEU A 5 -3.96 7.50 11.81
C LEU A 5 -3.61 6.35 10.86
N LEU A 6 -4.17 5.16 11.11
CA LEU A 6 -3.81 3.96 10.33
C LEU A 6 -4.57 3.86 9.01
N TRP A 7 -5.80 4.39 8.93
CA TRP A 7 -6.67 4.25 7.75
C TRP A 7 -6.07 4.83 6.46
N LEU A 8 -5.35 5.96 6.57
CA LEU A 8 -4.67 6.60 5.43
C LEU A 8 -3.15 6.57 5.57
N ALA A 9 -2.57 5.62 6.32
CA ALA A 9 -1.13 5.62 6.58
C ALA A 9 -0.28 5.45 5.31
N THR A 10 -0.83 4.88 4.23
CA THR A 10 -0.10 4.60 2.98
C THR A 10 -0.52 5.47 1.80
N VAL A 11 -1.77 5.94 1.74
CA VAL A 11 -2.31 6.63 0.55
C VAL A 11 -1.60 7.97 0.25
N PRO A 12 -1.48 8.93 1.19
CA PRO A 12 -0.76 10.18 0.96
C PRO A 12 0.75 10.00 0.71
N PRO A 13 1.49 9.17 1.49
CA PRO A 13 2.92 8.93 1.23
C PRO A 13 3.20 8.32 -0.14
N THR A 14 2.43 7.31 -0.56
CA THR A 14 2.64 6.65 -1.86
C THR A 14 2.33 7.61 -3.01
N SER A 15 1.26 8.40 -2.92
CA SER A 15 0.94 9.40 -3.96
C SER A 15 1.99 10.51 -4.06
N GLY A 16 2.55 10.97 -2.93
CA GLY A 16 3.67 11.91 -2.90
C GLY A 16 4.95 11.34 -3.54
N LEU A 17 5.28 10.07 -3.26
CA LEU A 17 6.43 9.39 -3.88
C LEU A 17 6.25 9.22 -5.39
N VAL A 18 5.06 8.82 -5.86
CA VAL A 18 4.82 8.67 -7.30
C VAL A 18 4.91 10.03 -8.01
N ALA A 19 4.39 11.10 -7.40
CA ALA A 19 4.47 12.44 -7.97
C ALA A 19 5.92 12.95 -8.05
N THR A 20 6.75 12.64 -7.06
CA THR A 20 8.18 13.03 -7.04
C THR A 20 9.05 12.18 -7.98
N MET A 21 8.77 10.88 -8.13
CA MET A 21 9.56 9.98 -8.96
C MET A 21 9.19 10.01 -10.45
N PHE A 22 7.89 10.18 -10.78
CA PHE A 22 7.39 10.08 -12.17
C PHE A 22 6.76 11.37 -12.70
N GLY A 23 6.63 12.40 -11.86
CA GLY A 23 5.94 13.64 -12.21
C GLY A 23 4.42 13.46 -12.34
N THR A 24 3.72 14.53 -12.69
CA THR A 24 2.25 14.54 -12.78
C THR A 24 1.71 14.13 -14.15
N ARG A 25 2.58 13.97 -15.16
CA ARG A 25 2.18 13.67 -16.56
C ARG A 25 1.39 12.36 -16.68
N TYR A 26 1.79 11.32 -15.96
CA TYR A 26 1.16 9.98 -15.98
C TYR A 26 0.47 9.62 -14.66
N MET A 27 0.25 10.61 -13.77
CA MET A 27 -0.36 10.41 -12.46
C MET A 27 -1.71 9.69 -12.55
N ALA A 28 -2.57 10.09 -13.48
CA ALA A 28 -3.89 9.48 -13.65
C ALA A 28 -3.82 7.98 -13.99
N THR A 29 -2.91 7.59 -14.88
CA THR A 29 -2.75 6.18 -15.28
C THR A 29 -2.12 5.36 -14.16
N LEU A 30 -1.06 5.86 -13.52
CA LEU A 30 -0.41 5.16 -12.40
C LEU A 30 -1.37 4.99 -11.22
N TYR A 31 -2.11 6.05 -10.88
CA TYR A 31 -3.12 6.00 -9.83
C TYR A 31 -4.31 5.11 -10.21
N GLY A 32 -4.68 5.06 -11.50
CA GLY A 32 -5.66 4.12 -12.02
C GLY A 32 -5.26 2.66 -11.82
N ILE A 33 -3.98 2.33 -12.05
CA ILE A 33 -3.44 0.97 -11.79
C ILE A 33 -3.46 0.66 -10.29
N VAL A 34 -3.04 1.61 -9.45
CA VAL A 34 -3.08 1.47 -7.98
C VAL A 34 -4.51 1.23 -7.51
N PHE A 35 -5.47 2.01 -8.02
CA PHE A 35 -6.88 1.89 -7.68
C PHE A 35 -7.46 0.54 -8.11
N LEU A 36 -7.18 0.10 -9.34
CA LEU A 36 -7.61 -1.21 -9.81
C LEU A 36 -7.07 -2.34 -8.92
N SER A 37 -5.77 -2.27 -8.58
CA SER A 37 -5.13 -3.24 -7.69
C SER A 37 -5.80 -3.25 -6.31
N HIS A 38 -6.17 -2.07 -5.80
CA HIS A 38 -6.92 -1.94 -4.55
C HIS A 38 -8.30 -2.61 -4.64
N GLN A 39 -9.05 -2.40 -5.73
CA GLN A 39 -10.36 -3.02 -5.92
C GLN A 39 -10.27 -4.55 -5.98
N VAL A 40 -9.27 -5.08 -6.68
CA VAL A 40 -9.02 -6.54 -6.77
C VAL A 40 -8.66 -7.11 -5.39
N GLY A 41 -7.82 -6.42 -4.62
CA GLY A 41 -7.46 -6.81 -3.27
C GLY A 41 -8.67 -6.79 -2.32
N SER A 42 -9.48 -5.73 -2.37
CA SER A 42 -10.69 -5.59 -1.55
C SER A 42 -11.71 -6.69 -1.85
N PHE A 43 -11.95 -6.96 -3.14
CA PHE A 43 -12.81 -8.06 -3.57
C PHE A 43 -12.30 -9.40 -3.03
N SER A 44 -11.02 -9.70 -3.25
CA SER A 44 -10.43 -10.97 -2.83
C SER A 44 -10.44 -11.13 -1.31
N GLY A 45 -10.19 -10.06 -0.56
CA GLY A 45 -10.21 -10.06 0.90
C GLY A 45 -11.60 -10.29 1.49
N VAL A 46 -12.61 -9.58 0.99
CA VAL A 46 -14.00 -9.76 1.46
C VAL A 46 -14.53 -11.14 1.06
N TRP A 47 -14.24 -11.59 -0.16
CA TRP A 47 -14.65 -12.92 -0.63
C TRP A 47 -14.02 -14.05 0.20
N LEU A 48 -12.70 -13.99 0.44
CA LEU A 48 -12.01 -14.96 1.30
C LEU A 48 -12.53 -14.89 2.74
N GLY A 49 -12.85 -13.70 3.24
CA GLY A 49 -13.46 -13.53 4.56
C GLY A 49 -14.83 -14.17 4.69
N GLY A 50 -15.69 -14.02 3.68
CA GLY A 50 -16.97 -14.71 3.60
C GLY A 50 -16.81 -16.24 3.56
N TRP A 51 -15.88 -16.73 2.73
CA TRP A 51 -15.58 -18.15 2.65
C TRP A 51 -15.04 -18.73 3.96
N LEU A 52 -14.11 -18.03 4.63
CA LEU A 52 -13.58 -18.44 5.93
C LEU A 52 -14.69 -18.48 6.99
N PHE A 53 -15.59 -17.50 6.99
CA PHE A 53 -16.73 -17.45 7.91
C PHE A 53 -17.70 -18.62 7.66
N GLU A 54 -18.01 -18.95 6.41
CA GLU A 54 -18.87 -20.09 6.07
C GLU A 54 -18.29 -21.43 6.53
N ASN A 55 -16.97 -21.61 6.46
CA ASN A 55 -16.31 -22.86 6.84
C ASN A 55 -16.06 -22.99 8.36
N MET A 56 -15.68 -21.89 9.03
CA MET A 56 -15.31 -21.90 10.44
C MET A 56 -16.48 -21.53 11.37
N GLY A 57 -17.51 -20.85 10.85
CA GLY A 57 -18.60 -20.27 11.65
C GLY A 57 -18.18 -19.13 12.57
N SER A 58 -16.91 -18.69 12.51
CA SER A 58 -16.35 -17.60 13.31
C SER A 58 -15.48 -16.67 12.46
N TYR A 59 -15.27 -15.44 12.95
CA TYR A 59 -14.41 -14.44 12.31
C TYR A 59 -12.92 -14.58 12.68
N ASP A 60 -12.54 -15.56 13.51
CA ASP A 60 -11.15 -15.69 13.98
C ASP A 60 -10.19 -15.94 12.81
N GLY A 61 -10.61 -16.76 11.84
CA GLY A 61 -9.85 -16.99 10.61
C GLY A 61 -9.60 -15.70 9.82
N LEU A 62 -10.59 -14.81 9.77
CA LEU A 62 -10.46 -13.50 9.11
C LEU A 62 -9.43 -12.62 9.83
N TRP A 63 -9.51 -12.53 11.16
CA TRP A 63 -8.57 -11.75 11.95
C TRP A 63 -7.13 -12.26 11.82
N TRP A 64 -6.92 -13.57 11.93
CA TRP A 64 -5.60 -14.17 11.76
C TRP A 64 -5.06 -14.03 10.33
N SER A 65 -5.92 -14.08 9.32
CA SER A 65 -5.51 -13.81 7.93
C SER A 65 -5.01 -12.38 7.75
N GLY A 66 -5.66 -11.40 8.40
CA GLY A 66 -5.23 -10.00 8.41
C GLY A 66 -3.87 -9.80 9.09
N VAL A 67 -3.62 -10.50 10.20
CA VAL A 67 -2.32 -10.51 10.87
C VAL A 67 -1.24 -11.10 9.95
N ALA A 68 -1.51 -12.25 9.33
CA ALA A 68 -0.58 -12.91 8.42
C ALA A 68 -0.22 -12.01 7.23
N LEU A 69 -1.21 -11.37 6.59
CA LEU A 69 -0.99 -10.43 5.49
C LEU A 69 -0.17 -9.21 5.93
N SER A 70 -0.39 -8.70 7.15
CA SER A 70 0.38 -7.58 7.70
C SER A 70 1.85 -7.95 7.91
N LEU A 71 2.13 -9.17 8.37
CA LEU A 71 3.49 -9.68 8.51
C LEU A 71 4.17 -9.86 7.15
N VAL A 72 3.47 -10.39 6.15
CA VAL A 72 3.99 -10.49 4.78
C VAL A 72 4.31 -9.11 4.24
N ALA A 73 3.42 -8.13 4.40
CA ALA A 73 3.67 -6.75 3.98
C ALA A 73 4.91 -6.16 4.66
N MET A 74 5.07 -6.34 5.98
CA MET A 74 6.26 -5.91 6.72
C MET A 74 7.53 -6.53 6.14
N LEU A 75 7.55 -7.85 5.92
CA LEU A 75 8.72 -8.56 5.39
C LEU A 75 9.09 -8.11 3.98
N LEU A 76 8.09 -7.84 3.14
CA LEU A 76 8.31 -7.33 1.78
C LEU A 76 8.86 -5.90 1.78
N HIS A 77 8.47 -5.07 2.74
CA HIS A 77 8.96 -3.69 2.85
C HIS A 77 10.31 -3.57 3.54
N TRP A 78 10.67 -4.51 4.42
CA TRP A 78 11.94 -4.50 5.17
C TRP A 78 13.20 -4.33 4.30
N PRO A 79 13.38 -5.04 3.16
CA PRO A 79 14.59 -4.89 2.35
C PRO A 79 14.60 -3.65 1.45
N ILE A 80 13.55 -2.82 1.46
CA ILE A 80 13.48 -1.62 0.61
C ILE A 80 14.48 -0.58 1.12
N LYS A 81 15.58 -0.40 0.38
CA LYS A 81 16.52 0.70 0.60
C LYS A 81 15.98 1.95 -0.08
N GLU A 82 15.68 2.98 0.72
CA GLU A 82 15.38 4.32 0.20
C GLU A 82 16.61 4.89 -0.51
N GLN A 83 16.63 4.79 -1.85
CA GLN A 83 17.47 5.64 -2.66
C GLN A 83 16.75 6.98 -2.76
N SER A 84 17.30 8.01 -2.09
CA SER A 84 16.64 9.29 -2.04
C SER A 84 16.51 9.87 -3.46
N ALA A 85 15.29 9.97 -3.98
CA ALA A 85 15.00 10.83 -5.13
C ALA A 85 15.42 12.29 -4.84
N PHE A 86 15.49 12.65 -3.56
CA PHE A 86 15.99 13.94 -3.07
C PHE A 86 17.49 14.18 -3.32
N ALA A 87 18.32 13.14 -3.44
CA ALA A 87 19.73 13.30 -3.83
C ALA A 87 19.88 13.65 -5.31
N ALA A 88 18.96 13.19 -6.17
CA ALA A 88 18.95 13.56 -7.59
C ALA A 88 18.56 15.03 -7.82
N GLN A 89 17.81 15.65 -6.90
CA GLN A 89 17.52 17.09 -6.91
C GLN A 89 18.63 17.96 -6.31
N ARG A 90 19.59 17.36 -5.58
CA ARG A 90 20.72 18.05 -4.94
C ARG A 90 22.03 17.91 -5.72
N GLN A 91 21.98 17.70 -7.05
CA GLN A 91 23.18 17.98 -7.85
C GLN A 91 23.38 19.50 -7.88
N PRO A 92 24.47 20.02 -7.31
CA PRO A 92 24.65 21.44 -7.11
C PRO A 92 24.77 22.13 -8.47
N GLN A 93 23.95 23.16 -8.69
CA GLN A 93 24.34 24.26 -9.56
C GLN A 93 25.57 24.92 -8.93
N SER A 94 26.74 24.33 -9.13
CA SER A 94 28.03 24.90 -8.74
C SER A 94 28.93 24.96 -9.97
N ALA A 95 28.96 26.16 -10.56
CA ALA A 95 30.02 26.81 -11.34
C ALA A 95 29.41 27.55 -12.55
#